data_AF-A0A660TY82-F1
#
_entry.id   AF-A0A660TY82-F1
#
_cell.length_a   1.000
_cell.length_b   1.000
_cell.length_c   1.000
_cell.angle_alpha   90.00
_cell.angle_beta   90.00
_cell.angle_gamma   90.00
#
_symmetry.space_group_name_H-M   'P 1'
#
loop_
_entity.id
_entity.type
_entity.pdbx_description
1 polymer ?
#
loop_
_entity_poly.entity_id
_entity_poly.type
_entity_poly.pdbx_seq_one_letter_code
_entity_poly.pdbx_strand_id
1 'polypeptide(L)'
;MGEAAMNLTPEQLTTIGEYVRGHIHEWIGPQSDTSLSERDLDQRERIIRVEESLKLGFEQSDNRFNDLIHQMDKRFEQVDKRFEQVDKRFEQVDKRFEQVDKRFSQMFSYYTTGIIFLTVMMSVYKFLV
;
A
#
# COMPACT_ATOMS: atom_id res chain seq x y z
N MET A 1 39.56 55.31 3.22
CA MET A 1 40.63 55.16 2.23
C MET A 1 39.94 55.00 0.89
N GLY A 2 39.99 56.05 0.07
CA GLY A 2 39.10 56.23 -1.08
C GLY A 2 39.42 55.30 -2.25
N GLU A 3 38.35 54.86 -2.91
CA GLU A 3 38.39 54.19 -4.21
C GLU A 3 39.11 55.08 -5.22
N ALA A 4 40.25 54.60 -5.72
CA ALA A 4 40.88 55.16 -6.90
C ALA A 4 40.05 54.73 -8.11
N ALA A 5 39.02 55.51 -8.45
CA ALA A 5 38.44 55.45 -9.78
C ALA A 5 39.57 55.75 -10.78
N MET A 6 40.07 54.70 -11.43
CA MET A 6 41.13 54.81 -12.43
C MET A 6 40.55 55.58 -13.61
N ASN A 7 40.77 56.89 -13.65
CA ASN A 7 40.29 57.77 -14.73
C ASN A 7 41.00 57.37 -16.02
N LEU A 8 40.39 56.47 -16.77
CA LEU A 8 40.84 56.07 -18.10
C LEU A 8 40.82 57.30 -18.99
N THR A 9 41.96 57.63 -19.59
CA THR A 9 42.04 58.76 -20.51
C THR A 9 41.28 58.44 -21.80
N PRO A 10 40.80 59.47 -22.54
CA PRO A 10 40.13 59.25 -23.83
C PRO A 10 40.99 58.45 -24.84
N GLU A 11 42.31 58.60 -24.78
CA GLU A 11 43.25 57.78 -25.57
C GLU A 11 43.24 56.31 -25.14
N GLN A 12 43.25 56.01 -23.83
CA GLN A 12 43.17 54.63 -23.36
C GLN A 12 41.86 53.95 -23.75
N LEU A 13 40.73 54.68 -23.68
CA LEU A 13 39.44 54.17 -24.15
C LEU A 13 39.45 53.90 -25.65
N THR A 14 40.15 54.72 -26.43
CA THR A 14 40.30 54.52 -27.88
C THR A 14 41.15 53.29 -28.17
N THR A 15 42.29 53.13 -27.50
CA THR A 15 43.17 51.97 -27.65
C THR A 15 42.48 50.67 -27.26
N ILE A 16 41.72 50.68 -26.14
CA ILE A 16 40.92 49.54 -25.72
C ILE A 16 39.82 49.27 -26.76
N GLY A 17 39.15 50.30 -27.27
CA GLY A 17 38.11 50.17 -28.28
C GLY A 17 38.61 49.55 -29.59
N GLU A 18 39.80 49.95 -30.05
CA GLU A 18 40.43 49.37 -31.24
C GLU A 18 40.87 47.92 -31.01
N TYR A 19 41.49 47.65 -29.86
CA TYR A 19 41.92 46.29 -29.49
C TYR A 19 40.74 45.33 -29.39
N VAL A 20 39.68 45.75 -28.69
CA VAL A 20 38.42 45.00 -28.57
C VAL A 20 37.80 44.82 -29.95
N ARG A 21 37.68 45.86 -30.78
CA ARG A 21 37.09 45.74 -32.13
C ARG A 21 37.86 44.76 -33.03
N GLY A 22 39.19 44.69 -32.90
CA GLY A 22 40.02 43.74 -33.64
C GLY A 22 39.87 42.29 -33.17
N HIS A 23 39.68 42.06 -31.87
CA HIS A 23 39.60 40.71 -31.28
C HIS A 23 38.17 40.25 -30.95
N ILE A 24 37.16 41.11 -31.08
CA ILE A 24 35.77 40.77 -30.76
C ILE A 24 35.23 39.64 -31.63
N HIS A 25 35.68 39.52 -32.87
CA HIS A 25 35.27 38.42 -33.76
C HIS A 25 35.94 37.09 -33.38
N GLU A 26 37.10 37.12 -32.71
CA GLU A 26 37.78 35.95 -32.16
C GLU A 26 37.15 35.54 -30.81
N TRP A 27 36.77 36.51 -29.98
CA TRP A 27 36.11 36.28 -28.69
C TRP A 27 34.65 35.87 -28.84
N ILE A 28 33.92 36.50 -29.77
CA ILE A 28 32.57 36.15 -30.19
C ILE A 28 32.67 35.19 -31.37
N GLY A 29 33.53 34.17 -31.25
CA GLY A 29 33.65 33.13 -32.27
C GLY A 29 32.26 32.57 -32.68
N PRO A 30 32.16 31.89 -33.83
CA PRO A 30 30.89 31.44 -34.43
C PRO A 30 30.03 30.51 -33.55
N GLN A 31 30.49 30.18 -32.33
CA GLN A 31 29.85 29.29 -31.37
C GLN A 31 28.98 29.98 -30.30
N SER A 32 29.05 31.32 -30.19
CA SER A 32 28.43 32.04 -29.05
C SER A 32 26.90 32.16 -29.15
N ASP A 33 26.32 32.22 -30.36
CA ASP A 33 24.87 32.40 -30.53
C ASP A 33 24.11 31.08 -30.70
N THR A 34 24.72 30.06 -31.33
CA THR A 34 24.02 28.81 -31.66
C THR A 34 24.18 27.73 -30.58
N SER A 35 25.36 27.60 -29.97
CA SER A 35 25.67 26.42 -29.12
C SER A 35 25.06 26.46 -27.72
N LEU A 36 24.66 27.64 -27.23
CA LEU A 36 23.94 27.80 -25.97
C LEU A 36 22.45 27.50 -26.18
N SER A 37 21.85 28.00 -27.27
CA SER A 37 20.46 27.69 -27.61
C SER A 37 20.25 26.20 -27.91
N GLU A 38 21.19 25.52 -28.57
CA GLU A 38 21.08 24.08 -28.85
C GLU A 38 21.12 23.23 -27.56
N ARG A 39 21.99 23.58 -26.61
CA ARG A 39 22.08 22.89 -25.31
C ARG A 39 20.82 23.09 -24.46
N ASP A 40 20.28 24.30 -24.44
CA ASP A 40 19.05 24.60 -23.70
C ASP A 40 17.83 23.91 -24.32
N LEU A 41 17.79 23.78 -25.66
CA LEU A 41 16.74 23.05 -26.38
C LEU A 41 16.83 21.54 -26.15
N ASP A 42 18.03 20.95 -26.22
CA ASP A 42 18.26 19.52 -25.91
C ASP A 42 17.84 19.19 -24.47
N GLN A 43 18.23 20.03 -23.49
CA GLN A 43 17.83 19.83 -22.11
C GLN A 43 16.31 19.89 -21.93
N ARG A 44 15.63 20.83 -22.59
CA ARG A 44 14.16 20.92 -22.56
C ARG A 44 13.50 19.70 -23.18
N GLU A 45 14.01 19.20 -24.30
CA GLU A 45 13.49 17.98 -24.93
C GLU A 45 13.66 16.77 -24.00
N ARG A 46 14.84 16.64 -23.37
CA ARG A 46 15.11 15.58 -22.39
C ARG A 46 14.19 15.66 -21.18
N ILE A 47 13.92 16.86 -20.67
CA ILE A 47 12.98 17.08 -19.55
C ILE A 47 11.58 16.63 -19.95
N ILE A 48 11.08 17.06 -21.11
CA ILE A 48 9.75 16.70 -21.61
C ILE A 48 9.62 15.16 -21.73
N ARG A 49 10.63 14.50 -22.30
CA ARG A 49 10.65 13.05 -22.45
C ARG A 49 10.64 12.32 -21.10
N VAL A 50 11.42 12.81 -20.13
CA VAL A 50 11.44 12.26 -18.77
C VAL A 50 10.08 12.44 -18.11
N GLU A 51 9.49 13.63 -18.18
CA GLU A 51 8.15 13.92 -17.62
C GLU A 51 7.07 13.02 -18.23
N GLU A 52 7.10 12.81 -19.54
CA GLU A 52 6.17 11.91 -20.23
C GLU A 52 6.35 10.46 -19.78
N SER A 53 7.60 9.97 -19.71
CA SER A 53 7.89 8.62 -19.21
C SER A 53 7.47 8.43 -17.76
N LEU A 54 7.61 9.48 -16.93
CA LEU A 54 7.18 9.46 -15.53
C LEU A 54 5.66 9.40 -15.44
N LYS A 55 4.93 10.21 -16.20
CA LYS A 55 3.46 10.16 -16.25
C LYS A 55 2.96 8.77 -16.64
N LEU A 56 3.52 8.21 -17.70
CA LEU A 56 3.20 6.84 -18.13
C LEU A 56 3.53 5.80 -17.05
N GLY A 57 4.67 5.95 -16.37
CA GLY A 57 5.06 5.10 -15.25
C GLY A 57 4.10 5.19 -14.07
N PHE A 58 3.63 6.39 -13.72
CA PHE A 58 2.63 6.60 -12.68
C PHE A 58 1.28 6.00 -13.05
N GLU A 59 0.79 6.22 -14.27
CA GLU A 59 -0.46 5.60 -14.73
C GLU A 59 -0.37 4.07 -14.71
N GLN A 60 0.75 3.50 -15.16
CA GLN A 60 0.96 2.06 -15.10
C GLN A 60 1.01 1.55 -13.65
N SER A 61 1.66 2.30 -12.76
CA SER A 61 1.73 1.97 -11.34
C SER A 61 0.34 2.02 -10.69
N ASP A 62 -0.45 3.04 -11.01
CA ASP A 62 -1.80 3.22 -10.46
C ASP A 62 -2.74 2.09 -10.94
N ASN A 63 -2.69 1.74 -12.22
CA ASN A 63 -3.44 0.61 -12.77
C ASN A 63 -3.08 -0.71 -12.08
N ARG A 64 -1.77 -0.98 -11.88
CA ARG A 64 -1.32 -2.19 -11.16
C ARG A 64 -1.78 -2.18 -9.70
N PHE A 65 -1.77 -1.02 -9.06
CA PHE A 65 -2.21 -0.88 -7.67
C PHE A 65 -3.72 -1.14 -7.55
N ASN A 66 -4.53 -0.58 -8.45
CA ASN A 66 -5.97 -0.84 -8.53
C ASN A 66 -6.26 -2.33 -8.78
N ASP A 67 -5.54 -2.98 -9.70
CA ASP A 67 -5.66 -4.42 -9.95
C ASP A 67 -5.33 -5.26 -8.70
N LEU A 68 -4.29 -4.87 -7.96
CA LEU A 68 -3.92 -5.55 -6.71
C LEU A 68 -5.00 -5.39 -5.64
N ILE A 69 -5.58 -4.20 -5.48
CA ILE A 69 -6.69 -3.97 -4.56
C ILE A 69 -7.88 -4.84 -4.94
N HIS A 70 -8.29 -4.85 -6.21
CA HIS A 70 -9.40 -5.69 -6.66
C HIS A 70 -9.15 -7.18 -6.46
N GLN A 71 -7.92 -7.66 -6.63
CA GLN A 71 -7.57 -9.05 -6.33
C GLN A 71 -7.62 -9.34 -4.82
N MET A 72 -7.17 -8.40 -3.98
CA MET A 72 -7.28 -8.52 -2.53
C MET A 72 -8.74 -8.58 -2.10
N ASP A 73 -9.60 -7.68 -2.58
CA ASP A 73 -11.03 -7.67 -2.26
C ASP A 73 -11.69 -9.00 -2.60
N LYS A 74 -11.45 -9.54 -3.80
CA LYS A 74 -11.97 -10.86 -4.19
C LYS A 74 -11.51 -11.99 -3.28
N ARG A 75 -10.26 -11.93 -2.80
CA ARG A 75 -9.74 -12.93 -1.86
C ARG A 75 -10.35 -12.78 -0.48
N PHE A 76 -10.58 -11.55 -0.01
CA PHE A 76 -11.28 -11.30 1.25
C PHE A 76 -12.73 -11.79 1.19
N GLU A 77 -13.47 -11.51 0.12
CA GLU A 77 -14.83 -12.04 -0.05
C GLU A 77 -14.88 -13.58 -0.02
N GLN A 78 -13.86 -14.25 -0.59
CA GLN A 78 -13.75 -15.71 -0.51
C GLN A 78 -13.47 -16.19 0.91
N VAL A 79 -12.67 -15.45 1.67
CA VAL A 79 -12.40 -15.75 3.09
C VAL A 79 -13.67 -15.59 3.90
N ASP A 80 -14.43 -14.52 3.71
CA ASP A 80 -15.70 -14.27 4.39
C ASP A 80 -16.70 -15.41 4.14
N LYS A 81 -16.86 -15.83 2.88
CA LYS A 81 -17.71 -16.99 2.53
C LYS A 81 -17.28 -18.28 3.22
N ARG A 82 -15.97 -18.49 3.44
CA ARG A 82 -15.47 -19.65 4.17
C ARG A 82 -15.76 -19.55 5.66
N PHE A 83 -15.67 -18.36 6.25
CA PHE A 83 -16.05 -18.14 7.64
C PHE A 83 -17.55 -18.38 7.86
N GLU A 84 -18.42 -17.88 6.98
CA GLU A 84 -19.86 -18.18 7.06
C GLU A 84 -20.16 -19.69 7.01
N GLN A 85 -19.41 -20.45 6.20
CA GLN A 85 -19.55 -21.91 6.16
C GLN A 85 -19.06 -22.57 7.45
N VAL A 86 -18.00 -22.04 8.07
CA VAL A 86 -17.50 -22.51 9.36
C VAL A 86 -18.53 -22.25 10.45
N ASP A 87 -19.12 -21.05 10.49
CA ASP A 87 -20.16 -20.70 11.46
C ASP A 87 -21.37 -21.65 11.35
N LYS A 88 -21.86 -21.90 10.13
CA LYS A 88 -22.94 -22.88 9.90
C LYS A 88 -22.59 -24.28 10.39
N ARG A 89 -21.32 -24.70 10.28
CA ARG A 89 -20.88 -26.01 10.81
C ARG A 89 -20.84 -26.00 12.33
N PHE A 90 -20.42 -24.92 12.96
CA PHE A 90 -20.45 -24.77 14.41
C PHE A 90 -21.89 -24.81 14.94
N GLU A 91 -22.84 -24.09 14.32
CA GLU A 91 -24.26 -24.17 14.69
C GLU A 91 -24.81 -25.61 14.62
N GLN A 92 -24.39 -26.39 13.61
CA GLN A 92 -24.79 -27.80 13.52
C GLN A 92 -24.16 -28.66 14.62
N VAL A 93 -22.92 -28.36 15.01
CA VAL A 93 -22.23 -29.04 16.11
C VAL A 93 -22.95 -28.73 17.43
N ASP A 94 -23.29 -27.47 17.69
CA ASP A 94 -24.02 -27.05 18.89
C ASP A 94 -25.37 -27.77 19.00
N LYS A 95 -26.15 -27.81 17.91
CA LYS A 95 -27.42 -28.57 17.87
C LYS A 95 -27.23 -30.05 18.19
N ARG A 96 -26.13 -30.66 17.75
CA ARG A 96 -25.83 -32.06 18.08
C ARG A 96 -25.46 -32.22 19.55
N PHE A 97 -24.70 -31.29 20.13
CA PHE A 97 -24.40 -31.29 21.55
C PHE A 97 -25.66 -31.14 22.39
N GLU A 98 -26.56 -30.21 22.07
CA GLU A 98 -27.86 -30.06 22.76
C GLU A 98 -28.68 -31.36 22.74
N GLN A 99 -28.71 -32.07 21.61
CA GLN A 99 -29.40 -33.36 21.51
C GLN A 99 -28.75 -34.44 22.38
N VAL A 100 -27.42 -34.46 22.45
CA VAL A 100 -26.66 -35.37 23.31
C VAL A 100 -26.95 -35.07 24.78
N ASP A 101 -26.91 -33.81 25.20
CA ASP A 101 -27.21 -33.38 26.57
C ASP A 101 -28.64 -33.75 26.97
N LYS A 102 -29.61 -33.61 26.07
CA LYS A 102 -31.00 -34.03 26.30
C LYS A 102 -31.10 -35.54 26.53
N ARG A 103 -30.39 -36.36 25.73
CA ARG A 103 -30.37 -37.82 25.91
C ARG A 103 -29.71 -38.22 27.21
N PHE A 104 -28.59 -37.59 27.58
CA PHE A 104 -27.92 -37.84 28.86
C PHE A 104 -28.80 -37.44 30.05
N SER A 105 -29.50 -36.30 29.97
CA SER A 105 -30.43 -35.87 31.04
C SER A 105 -31.58 -36.86 31.22
N GLN A 106 -32.16 -37.35 30.12
CA GLN A 106 -33.22 -38.38 30.17
C GLN A 106 -32.69 -39.68 30.76
N MET A 107 -31.51 -40.13 30.31
CA MET A 107 -30.84 -41.31 30.83
C MET A 107 -30.63 -41.18 32.35
N PHE A 108 -30.02 -40.08 32.80
CA PHE A 108 -29.81 -39.81 34.23
C PHE A 108 -31.12 -39.83 35.03
N SER A 109 -32.21 -39.26 34.49
CA SER A 109 -33.54 -39.30 35.13
C SER A 109 -34.07 -40.74 35.30
N TYR A 110 -33.88 -41.61 34.31
CA TYR A 110 -34.29 -43.01 34.43
C TYR A 110 -33.41 -43.78 35.42
N TYR A 111 -32.09 -43.57 35.39
CA TYR A 111 -31.16 -44.20 36.34
C TYR A 111 -31.46 -43.80 37.79
N THR A 112 -31.67 -42.51 38.06
CA THR A 112 -32.00 -42.02 39.41
C THR A 112 -33.32 -42.59 39.92
N THR A 113 -34.36 -42.58 39.09
CA THR A 113 -35.67 -43.18 39.44
C THR A 113 -35.55 -44.69 39.70
N GLY A 114 -34.79 -45.40 38.86
CA GLY A 114 -34.54 -46.83 39.03
C GLY A 114 -33.80 -47.17 40.32
N ILE A 115 -32.78 -46.38 40.69
CA ILE A 115 -32.05 -46.55 41.95
C ILE A 115 -32.99 -46.32 43.14
N ILE A 116 -33.79 -45.26 43.13
CA ILE A 116 -34.76 -44.97 44.20
C ILE A 116 -35.72 -46.15 44.37
N PHE A 117 -36.28 -46.67 43.28
CA PHE A 117 -37.19 -47.81 43.30
C PHE A 117 -36.52 -49.06 43.90
N LEU A 118 -35.30 -49.38 43.47
CA LEU A 118 -34.53 -50.51 44.02
C LEU A 118 -34.25 -50.35 45.51
N THR A 119 -33.89 -49.14 45.96
CA THR A 119 -33.67 -48.84 47.39
C THR A 119 -34.94 -49.07 48.20
N VAL A 120 -36.09 -48.60 47.73
CA VAL A 120 -37.38 -48.82 48.40
C VAL A 120 -37.74 -50.31 48.44
N MET A 121 -37.59 -51.03 47.33
CA MET A 121 -37.92 -52.45 47.25
C MET A 121 -37.06 -53.30 48.21
N MET A 122 -35.76 -53.03 48.29
CA MET A 122 -34.88 -53.68 49.27
C MET A 122 -35.30 -53.38 50.72
N SER A 123 -35.72 -52.15 51.00
CA SER A 123 -36.19 -51.75 52.33
C SER A 123 -37.46 -52.52 52.73
N VAL A 124 -38.41 -52.66 51.80
CA VAL A 124 -39.63 -53.44 52.02
C VAL A 124 -39.29 -54.92 52.23
N TYR A 125 -38.42 -55.49 51.39
CA TYR A 125 -38.00 -56.88 51.50
C TYR A 125 -37.37 -57.19 52.88
N LYS A 126 -36.46 -56.32 53.35
CA LYS A 126 -35.85 -56.45 54.69
C LYS A 126 -36.82 -56.31 55.87
N PHE A 127 -37.96 -55.67 55.66
CA PHE A 127 -38.99 -55.54 56.70
C PHE A 127 -39.92 -56.77 56.73
N LEU A 128 -40.05 -57.48 55.61
CA LEU A 128 -40.97 -58.60 55.43
C LEU A 128 -40.33 -59.97 55.76
N VAL A 129 -39.00 -60.08 55.66
CA VAL A 129 -38.19 -61.24 56.04
C VAL A 129 -37.50 -60.99 57.38
#